data_AF-A0A2K3DQ91-F1
#
_entry.id   AF-A0A2K3DQ91-F1
#
_cell.length_a   1.000
_cell.length_b   1.000
_cell.length_c   1.000
_cell.angle_alpha   90.00
_cell.angle_beta   90.00
_cell.angle_gamma   90.00
#
_symmetry.space_group_name_H-M   'P 1'
#
loop_
_entity.id
_entity.type
_entity.pdbx_description
1 polymer ?
#
loop_
_entity_poly.entity_id
_entity_poly.type
_entity_poly.pdbx_seq_one_letter_code
_entity_poly.pdbx_strand_id
1 'polypeptide(L)'
;MAEVVHHFYPKLVELHNYSSANGLQQKMYNWNTLNAKVFKRLGFMATKQDCEACCNCKPGAVERVLKLIKVKIAKYKEEHGDASPGVAAQASDPMLTYQQQMVPQQQQQQMPVLQQHPMMMARPAPGPAPGVVGAAMPMGVMAPLSAKMNAAIAPEIIAEKDAVIAELRETNQILETKVRKLEQLVRLKDAKIQTLMAKLQAAGIA
;
A
#
# COMPACT_ATOMS: atom_id res chain seq x y z
N MET A 1 3.61 11.44 12.10
CA MET A 1 2.36 11.59 12.89
C MET A 1 2.54 11.07 14.32
N ALA A 2 2.86 9.78 14.53
CA ALA A 2 3.08 9.23 15.88
C ALA A 2 4.13 10.01 16.69
N GLU A 3 5.28 10.33 16.08
CA GLU A 3 6.34 11.16 16.68
C GLU A 3 5.85 12.55 17.13
N VAL A 4 4.98 13.18 16.34
CA VAL A 4 4.41 14.50 16.68
C VAL A 4 3.62 14.41 17.97
N VAL A 5 2.77 13.39 18.12
CA VAL A 5 2.00 13.21 19.35
C VAL A 5 2.90 12.79 20.51
N HIS A 6 3.90 11.93 20.26
CA HIS A 6 4.87 11.51 21.28
C HIS A 6 5.68 12.69 21.84
N HIS A 7 6.02 13.69 21.02
CA HIS A 7 6.72 14.89 21.46
C HIS A 7 5.95 15.67 22.55
N PHE A 8 4.61 15.73 22.45
CA PHE A 8 3.79 16.40 23.47
C PHE A 8 3.40 15.47 24.61
N TYR A 9 3.13 14.19 24.32
CA TYR A 9 2.66 13.20 25.29
C TYR A 9 3.37 11.85 25.09
N PRO A 10 4.61 11.70 25.58
CA PRO A 10 5.43 10.52 25.29
C PRO A 10 4.82 9.22 25.83
N LYS A 11 4.11 9.31 26.97
CA LYS A 11 3.41 8.16 27.59
C LYS A 11 2.15 7.71 26.85
N LEU A 12 1.65 8.53 25.92
CA LEU A 12 0.48 8.19 25.12
C LEU A 12 0.84 7.34 23.90
N VAL A 13 2.11 7.39 23.47
CA VAL A 13 2.56 6.81 22.21
C VAL A 13 3.77 5.92 22.43
N GLU A 14 3.57 4.63 22.22
CA GLU A 14 4.65 3.65 22.14
C GLU A 14 5.24 3.63 20.71
N LEU A 15 6.35 4.34 20.48
CA LEU A 15 6.94 4.50 19.15
C LEU A 15 7.34 3.18 18.47
N HIS A 16 7.66 2.14 19.25
CA HIS A 16 8.02 0.82 18.70
C HIS A 16 6.88 0.15 17.91
N ASN A 17 5.63 0.58 18.13
CA ASN A 17 4.46 0.08 17.39
C ASN A 17 4.32 0.72 16.00
N TYR A 18 5.15 1.70 15.64
CA TYR A 18 5.00 2.49 14.41
C TYR A 18 6.30 2.51 13.59
N SER A 19 6.68 1.34 13.07
CA SER A 19 7.88 1.21 12.23
C SER A 19 7.76 1.97 10.90
N SER A 20 8.86 2.56 10.44
CA SER A 20 8.92 3.30 9.17
C SER A 20 8.53 2.39 8.00
N ALA A 21 7.62 2.87 7.16
CA ALA A 21 6.99 2.04 6.14
C ALA A 21 6.80 2.80 4.81
N ASN A 22 7.12 2.13 3.70
CA ASN A 22 6.91 2.67 2.36
C ASN A 22 5.64 2.09 1.70
N GLY A 23 5.28 0.85 2.03
CA GLY A 23 4.10 0.16 1.48
C GLY A 23 2.78 0.60 2.11
N LEU A 24 1.73 0.65 1.28
CA LEU A 24 0.39 1.13 1.67
C LEU A 24 -0.21 0.34 2.83
N GLN A 25 -0.12 -0.99 2.80
CA GLN A 25 -0.68 -1.86 3.84
C GLN A 25 -0.09 -1.57 5.22
N GLN A 26 1.24 -1.46 5.31
CA GLN A 26 1.91 -1.16 6.57
C GLN A 26 1.64 0.29 7.03
N LYS A 27 1.58 1.26 6.11
CA LYS A 27 1.14 2.63 6.43
C LYS A 27 -0.27 2.63 7.02
N MET A 28 -1.20 1.90 6.41
CA MET A 28 -2.58 1.76 6.91
C MET A 28 -2.62 1.08 8.29
N TYR A 29 -1.83 0.03 8.52
CA TYR A 29 -1.71 -0.59 9.83
C TYR A 29 -1.23 0.41 10.89
N ASN A 30 -0.18 1.18 10.59
CA ASN A 30 0.34 2.20 11.50
C ASN A 30 -0.72 3.27 11.81
N TRP A 31 -1.46 3.73 10.78
CA TRP A 31 -2.56 4.69 10.96
C TRP A 31 -3.71 4.14 11.78
N ASN A 32 -4.15 2.90 11.52
CA ASN A 32 -5.22 2.25 12.28
C ASN A 32 -4.84 2.04 13.74
N THR A 33 -3.61 1.60 13.99
CA THR A 33 -3.06 1.44 15.34
C THR A 33 -3.01 2.77 16.08
N LEU A 34 -2.58 3.84 15.40
CA LEU A 34 -2.52 5.19 15.97
C LEU A 34 -3.92 5.70 16.29
N ASN A 35 -4.88 5.45 15.40
CA ASN A 35 -6.27 5.86 15.58
C ASN A 35 -6.91 5.18 16.81
N ALA A 36 -6.72 3.87 16.93
CA ALA A 36 -7.29 3.08 18.01
C ALA A 36 -6.64 3.39 19.38
N LYS A 37 -5.30 3.44 19.44
CA LYS A 37 -4.57 3.54 20.71
C LYS A 37 -4.36 4.97 21.19
N VAL A 38 -4.16 5.92 20.27
CA VAL A 38 -3.69 7.28 20.59
C VAL A 38 -4.79 8.30 20.34
N PHE A 39 -5.36 8.34 19.13
CA PHE A 39 -6.36 9.36 18.80
C PHE A 39 -7.63 9.22 19.64
N LYS A 40 -8.11 7.98 19.86
CA LYS A 40 -9.26 7.72 20.73
C LYS A 40 -9.07 8.32 22.13
N ARG A 41 -7.86 8.24 22.68
CA ARG A 41 -7.52 8.82 24.00
C ARG A 41 -7.43 10.35 23.98
N LEU A 42 -7.09 10.94 22.84
CA LEU A 42 -7.17 12.40 22.60
C LEU A 42 -8.61 12.88 22.30
N GLY A 43 -9.61 12.00 22.35
CA GLY A 43 -10.99 12.32 21.98
C GLY A 43 -11.14 12.67 20.49
N PHE A 44 -10.31 12.06 19.64
CA PHE A 44 -10.33 12.21 18.19
C PHE A 44 -10.45 10.85 17.51
N MET A 45 -11.16 10.79 16.39
CA MET A 45 -11.23 9.59 15.57
C MET A 45 -11.01 10.00 14.12
N ALA A 46 -9.92 9.52 13.52
CA ALA A 46 -9.70 9.67 12.09
C ALA A 46 -10.60 8.69 11.34
N THR A 47 -11.30 9.17 10.30
CA THR A 47 -12.13 8.28 9.49
C THR A 47 -11.24 7.36 8.65
N LYS A 48 -11.78 6.22 8.21
CA LYS A 48 -11.07 5.32 7.28
C LYS A 48 -10.65 6.07 6.01
N GLN A 49 -11.53 6.93 5.50
CA GLN A 49 -11.27 7.76 4.33
C GLN A 49 -10.10 8.75 4.54
N ASP A 50 -10.00 9.36 5.72
CA ASP A 50 -8.87 10.24 6.05
C ASP A 50 -7.55 9.46 6.18
N CYS A 51 -7.57 8.29 6.82
CA CYS A 51 -6.41 7.40 6.90
C CYS A 51 -5.93 6.98 5.50
N GLU A 52 -6.85 6.56 4.63
CA GLU A 52 -6.56 6.20 3.24
C GLU A 52 -6.04 7.40 2.44
N ALA A 53 -6.64 8.58 2.61
CA ALA A 53 -6.18 9.81 1.96
C ALA A 53 -4.76 10.19 2.39
N CYS A 54 -4.43 10.04 3.68
CA CYS A 54 -3.08 10.27 4.19
C CYS A 54 -2.09 9.23 3.66
N CYS A 55 -2.48 7.96 3.58
CA CYS A 55 -1.62 6.90 3.07
C CYS A 55 -1.32 7.02 1.57
N ASN A 56 -2.28 7.54 0.80
CA ASN A 56 -2.14 7.82 -0.64
C ASN A 56 -1.58 9.23 -0.94
N CYS A 57 -1.05 9.93 0.07
CA CYS A 57 -0.45 11.25 -0.10
C CYS A 57 -1.38 12.28 -0.79
N LYS A 58 -2.70 12.20 -0.57
CA LYS A 58 -3.64 13.16 -1.16
C LYS A 58 -3.31 14.58 -0.66
N PRO A 59 -3.16 15.58 -1.55
CA PRO A 59 -2.85 16.95 -1.13
C PRO A 59 -3.84 17.47 -0.09
N GLY A 60 -3.34 18.11 0.96
CA GLY A 60 -4.17 18.68 2.03
C GLY A 60 -4.72 17.67 3.03
N ALA A 61 -4.58 16.36 2.83
CA ALA A 61 -5.14 15.36 3.74
C ALA A 61 -4.44 15.34 5.10
N VAL A 62 -3.11 15.27 5.11
CA VAL A 62 -2.33 15.22 6.36
C VAL A 62 -2.44 16.54 7.14
N GLU A 63 -2.54 17.66 6.44
CA GLU A 63 -2.67 18.99 6.99
C GLU A 63 -4.00 19.17 7.72
N ARG A 64 -5.11 18.65 7.16
CA ARG A 64 -6.42 18.63 7.84
C ARG A 64 -6.35 17.84 9.14
N VAL A 65 -5.77 16.64 9.10
CA VAL A 65 -5.62 15.79 10.31
C VAL A 65 -4.74 16.48 11.35
N LEU A 66 -3.60 17.05 10.94
CA LEU A 66 -2.68 17.77 11.83
C LEU A 66 -3.35 18.99 12.50
N LYS A 67 -4.16 19.76 11.75
CA LYS A 67 -4.91 20.89 12.32
C LYS A 67 -5.88 20.43 13.42
N LEU A 68 -6.62 19.35 13.19
CA LEU A 68 -7.56 18.80 14.17
C LEU A 68 -6.82 18.24 15.40
N ILE A 69 -5.73 17.50 15.19
CA ILE A 69 -4.90 16.95 16.26
C ILE A 69 -4.29 18.06 17.11
N LYS A 70 -3.83 19.17 16.52
CA LYS A 70 -3.29 20.32 17.26
C LYS A 70 -4.30 20.85 18.29
N VAL A 71 -5.56 21.02 17.88
CA VAL A 71 -6.65 21.47 18.77
C VAL A 71 -6.90 20.45 19.88
N LYS A 72 -6.91 19.16 19.53
CA LYS A 72 -7.15 18.07 20.49
C LYS A 72 -6.02 17.91 21.51
N ILE A 73 -4.77 18.07 21.08
CA ILE A 73 -3.59 18.08 21.96
C ILE A 73 -3.65 19.23 22.96
N ALA A 74 -4.04 20.43 22.51
CA ALA A 74 -4.17 21.59 23.39
C ALA A 74 -5.27 21.37 24.44
N LYS A 75 -6.44 20.88 24.02
CA LYS A 75 -7.55 20.57 24.93
C LYS A 75 -7.21 19.46 25.93
N TYR A 76 -6.51 18.42 25.48
CA TYR A 76 -6.09 17.32 26.36
C TYR A 76 -5.18 17.80 27.50
N LYS A 77 -4.38 18.85 27.27
CA LYS A 77 -3.51 19.48 28.27
C LYS A 77 -4.31 20.12 29.41
N GLU A 78 -5.43 20.75 29.07
CA GLU A 78 -6.30 21.43 30.04
C GLU A 78 -7.05 20.42 30.91
N GLU A 79 -7.51 19.31 30.32
CA GLU A 79 -8.29 18.28 31.02
C GLU A 79 -7.45 17.39 31.94
N HIS A 80 -6.19 17.13 31.60
CA HIS A 80 -5.33 16.18 32.34
C HIS A 80 -4.12 16.84 33.03
N GLY A 81 -3.91 18.14 32.86
CA GLY A 81 -2.74 18.86 33.39
C GLY A 81 -1.40 18.26 32.92
N ASP A 82 -0.30 18.63 33.59
CA ASP A 82 1.01 17.95 33.44
C ASP A 82 0.99 16.54 34.11
N ALA A 83 -0.06 16.26 34.88
CA ALA A 83 -0.30 15.00 35.57
C ALA A 83 -0.80 13.93 34.59
N SER A 84 0.18 13.38 33.88
CA SER A 84 0.19 12.08 33.20
C SER A 84 -0.86 11.08 33.74
N PRO A 85 -1.92 10.73 32.99
CA PRO A 85 -2.68 9.52 33.26
C PRO A 85 -1.77 8.31 32.99
N GLY A 86 -1.13 7.85 34.06
CA GLY A 86 -0.44 6.57 34.10
C GLY A 86 -1.45 5.47 33.80
N VAL A 87 -1.12 4.68 32.79
CA VAL A 87 -1.51 3.27 32.57
C VAL A 87 -2.81 2.85 33.28
N ALA A 88 -3.95 3.37 32.83
CA ALA A 88 -5.26 2.83 33.21
C ALA A 88 -5.82 2.00 32.05
N ALA A 89 -5.96 0.71 32.33
CA ALA A 89 -6.66 -0.33 31.58
C ALA A 89 -6.14 -0.64 30.17
N GLN A 90 -5.32 -1.69 30.11
CA GLN A 90 -5.33 -2.65 29.01
C GLN A 90 -6.78 -3.15 28.80
N ALA A 91 -7.55 -2.47 27.98
CA ALA A 91 -8.54 -3.16 27.16
C ALA A 91 -7.75 -3.64 25.94
N SER A 92 -7.17 -4.83 26.07
CA SER A 92 -6.74 -5.60 24.91
C SER A 92 -7.98 -5.83 24.04
N ASP A 93 -8.21 -4.94 23.08
CA ASP A 93 -9.10 -5.21 21.95
C ASP A 93 -8.43 -6.37 21.18
N PRO A 94 -8.95 -7.61 21.27
CA PRO A 94 -8.22 -8.77 20.74
C PRO A 94 -8.10 -8.74 19.21
N MET A 95 -8.79 -7.85 18.51
CA MET A 95 -8.96 -7.98 17.07
C MET A 95 -7.78 -7.47 16.22
N LEU A 96 -6.87 -6.64 16.76
CA LEU A 96 -5.75 -6.07 15.97
C LEU A 96 -4.40 -6.76 16.19
N THR A 97 -4.30 -7.68 17.15
CA THR A 97 -3.04 -8.41 17.45
C THR A 97 -2.90 -9.71 16.65
N TYR A 98 -3.98 -10.28 16.11
CA TYR A 98 -3.95 -11.57 15.40
C TYR A 98 -3.47 -11.51 13.95
N GLN A 99 -3.06 -10.36 13.42
CA GLN A 99 -2.47 -10.30 12.08
C GLN A 99 -0.94 -10.30 12.08
N GLN A 100 -0.33 -10.51 13.24
CA GLN A 100 1.12 -10.70 13.39
C GLN A 100 1.45 -12.01 14.11
N GLN A 101 0.81 -13.10 13.70
CA GLN A 101 1.30 -14.46 13.93
C GLN A 101 1.01 -15.29 12.68
N MET A 102 2.08 -15.71 12.00
CA MET A 102 2.10 -16.66 10.87
C MET A 102 1.49 -16.16 9.55
N VAL A 103 2.26 -15.41 8.75
CA VAL A 103 2.23 -15.63 7.29
C VAL A 103 3.55 -16.32 6.93
N PRO A 104 3.55 -17.65 6.73
CA PRO A 104 4.62 -18.29 6.00
C PRO A 104 4.58 -17.71 4.58
N GLN A 105 5.68 -17.08 4.16
CA GLN A 105 5.85 -16.58 2.82
C GLN A 105 6.06 -17.78 1.87
N GLN A 106 4.99 -18.53 1.59
CA GLN A 106 4.95 -19.51 0.51
C GLN A 106 4.22 -18.93 -0.70
N GLN A 107 5.02 -18.78 -1.76
CA GLN A 107 4.68 -19.03 -3.16
C GLN A 107 4.00 -17.92 -3.98
N GLN A 108 4.80 -17.30 -4.85
CA GLN A 108 4.53 -17.44 -6.29
C GLN A 108 5.83 -17.34 -7.11
N GLN A 109 6.55 -18.46 -7.17
CA GLN A 109 7.38 -18.78 -8.33
C GLN A 109 6.42 -19.35 -9.39
N GLN A 110 6.04 -18.53 -10.37
CA GLN A 110 5.54 -19.02 -11.64
C GLN A 110 6.34 -18.35 -12.75
N MET A 111 7.22 -19.15 -13.36
CA MET A 111 7.82 -18.90 -14.67
C MET A 111 6.70 -18.75 -15.71
N PRO A 112 6.77 -17.81 -16.67
CA PRO A 112 5.82 -17.79 -17.76
C PRO A 112 6.16 -18.91 -18.75
N VAL A 113 5.30 -19.92 -18.84
CA VAL A 113 5.27 -20.88 -19.95
C VAL A 113 4.59 -20.21 -21.14
N LEU A 114 5.29 -20.18 -22.28
CA LEU A 114 4.73 -19.87 -23.60
C LEU A 114 3.72 -20.97 -23.97
N GLN A 115 2.43 -20.71 -23.79
CA GLN A 115 1.37 -21.58 -24.30
C GLN A 115 0.82 -21.01 -25.61
N GLN A 116 1.41 -21.44 -26.74
CA GLN A 116 0.86 -21.28 -28.09
C GLN A 116 -0.34 -22.24 -28.25
N HIS A 117 -1.51 -21.79 -28.73
CA HIS A 117 -2.58 -22.63 -29.29
C HIS A 117 -3.41 -21.85 -30.35
N PRO A 118 -4.07 -22.53 -31.31
CA PRO A 118 -3.82 -22.32 -32.75
C PRO A 118 -4.97 -21.70 -33.57
N MET A 119 -4.62 -21.35 -34.81
CA MET A 119 -5.50 -20.94 -35.93
C MET A 119 -6.58 -21.97 -36.26
N MET A 120 -7.83 -21.52 -36.42
CA MET A 120 -8.85 -22.23 -37.20
C MET A 120 -9.80 -21.25 -37.90
N MET A 121 -9.75 -21.29 -39.23
CA MET A 121 -10.65 -20.62 -40.18
C MET A 121 -12.02 -21.31 -40.23
N ALA A 122 -13.12 -20.56 -40.30
CA ALA A 122 -14.32 -20.96 -41.03
C ALA A 122 -15.29 -19.77 -41.28
N ARG A 123 -15.52 -19.48 -42.57
CA ARG A 123 -16.73 -18.79 -43.07
C ARG A 123 -17.96 -19.70 -42.85
N PRO A 124 -19.17 -19.14 -42.83
CA PRO A 124 -20.02 -19.37 -44.01
C PRO A 124 -20.83 -18.15 -44.44
N ALA A 125 -21.08 -18.07 -45.75
CA ALA A 125 -22.13 -17.26 -46.36
C ALA A 125 -23.41 -18.10 -46.52
N PRO A 126 -24.56 -17.48 -46.75
CA PRO A 126 -25.50 -17.96 -47.76
C PRO A 126 -25.88 -16.87 -48.77
N GLY A 127 -26.09 -17.28 -50.03
CA GLY A 127 -26.33 -16.42 -51.20
C GLY A 127 -27.80 -16.03 -51.45
N PRO A 128 -28.28 -16.02 -52.71
CA PRO A 128 -28.49 -14.78 -53.47
C PRO A 128 -29.91 -14.56 -54.05
N ALA A 129 -30.09 -13.35 -54.64
CA ALA A 129 -30.99 -12.94 -55.75
C ALA A 129 -32.34 -12.22 -55.41
N PRO A 130 -33.03 -11.54 -56.37
CA PRO A 130 -32.58 -10.47 -57.29
C PRO A 130 -33.62 -9.32 -57.53
N GLY A 131 -33.20 -8.24 -58.23
CA GLY A 131 -34.07 -7.23 -58.91
C GLY A 131 -34.44 -6.01 -58.04
N VAL A 132 -34.54 -4.75 -58.50
CA VAL A 132 -34.66 -4.14 -59.84
C VAL A 132 -34.27 -2.64 -59.75
N VAL A 133 -33.78 -2.11 -60.87
CA VAL A 133 -33.69 -0.72 -61.37
C VAL A 133 -34.12 0.50 -60.51
N GLY A 134 -33.28 1.55 -60.47
CA GLY A 134 -33.69 2.91 -60.08
C GLY A 134 -32.52 3.87 -59.90
N ALA A 135 -32.54 5.00 -60.59
CA ALA A 135 -31.42 5.94 -60.79
C ALA A 135 -31.27 7.03 -59.70
N ALA A 136 -30.13 7.75 -59.78
CA ALA A 136 -29.86 9.16 -59.41
C ALA A 136 -29.08 9.51 -58.10
N MET A 137 -27.82 9.93 -58.32
CA MET A 137 -27.11 11.15 -57.81
C MET A 137 -26.90 11.39 -56.28
N PRO A 138 -25.87 12.20 -55.88
CA PRO A 138 -25.00 11.93 -54.73
C PRO A 138 -25.37 12.71 -53.45
N MET A 139 -25.01 12.17 -52.28
CA MET A 139 -25.19 12.83 -50.98
C MET A 139 -23.93 12.75 -50.10
N GLY A 140 -23.48 13.93 -49.66
CA GLY A 140 -23.11 14.14 -48.26
C GLY A 140 -21.77 13.61 -47.75
N VAL A 141 -20.75 14.45 -47.84
CA VAL A 141 -19.93 14.96 -46.72
C VAL A 141 -19.81 14.08 -45.43
N MET A 142 -18.55 13.67 -45.20
CA MET A 142 -17.84 13.43 -43.92
C MET A 142 -18.17 12.23 -43.02
N ALA A 143 -17.21 11.31 -42.97
CA ALA A 143 -16.79 10.63 -41.74
C ALA A 143 -15.25 10.45 -41.75
N PRO A 144 -14.55 10.39 -40.59
CA PRO A 144 -15.03 10.58 -39.23
C PRO A 144 -14.22 11.62 -38.42
N LEU A 145 -14.91 12.58 -37.79
CA LEU A 145 -14.34 13.39 -36.69
C LEU A 145 -14.16 12.58 -35.38
N SER A 146 -14.57 11.31 -35.35
CA SER A 146 -14.39 10.41 -34.20
C SER A 146 -12.95 9.89 -34.03
N ALA A 147 -12.14 9.89 -35.10
CA ALA A 147 -10.76 9.36 -35.04
C ALA A 147 -9.75 10.32 -34.36
N LYS A 148 -10.07 11.61 -34.26
CA LYS A 148 -9.15 12.62 -33.68
C LYS A 148 -9.24 12.72 -32.15
N MET A 149 -10.32 12.23 -31.54
CA MET A 149 -10.52 12.33 -30.09
C MET A 149 -9.89 11.17 -29.32
N ASN A 150 -9.76 9.97 -29.92
CA ASN A 150 -9.07 8.83 -29.31
C ASN A 150 -7.54 8.89 -29.44
N ALA A 151 -7.00 9.66 -30.39
CA ALA A 151 -5.56 9.79 -30.60
C ALA A 151 -4.88 10.76 -29.61
N ALA A 152 -5.61 11.74 -29.08
CA ALA A 152 -5.08 12.75 -28.16
C ALA A 152 -5.13 12.34 -26.68
N ILE A 153 -6.00 11.39 -26.31
CA ILE A 153 -6.13 10.86 -24.94
C ILE A 153 -5.07 9.77 -24.66
N ALA A 154 -4.63 9.06 -25.70
CA ALA A 154 -3.62 8.00 -25.59
C ALA A 154 -2.25 8.46 -25.04
N PRO A 155 -1.62 9.57 -25.50
CA PRO A 155 -0.28 9.95 -25.05
C PRO A 155 -0.22 10.37 -23.57
N GLU A 156 -1.27 11.00 -23.03
CA GLU A 156 -1.33 11.41 -21.63
C GLU A 156 -1.43 10.19 -20.70
N ILE A 157 -2.31 9.23 -21.03
CA ILE A 157 -2.43 7.96 -20.30
C ILE A 157 -1.14 7.13 -20.39
N ILE A 158 -0.42 7.19 -21.51
CA ILE A 158 0.87 6.51 -21.68
C ILE A 158 1.94 7.16 -20.80
N ALA A 159 2.02 8.48 -20.75
CA ALA A 159 2.97 9.20 -19.90
C ALA A 159 2.73 8.93 -18.40
N GLU A 160 1.47 8.90 -17.97
CA GLU A 160 1.11 8.51 -16.60
C GLU A 160 1.53 7.06 -16.31
N LYS A 161 1.28 6.13 -17.24
CA LYS A 161 1.71 4.73 -17.09
C LYS A 161 3.23 4.58 -17.03
N ASP A 162 3.97 5.34 -17.83
CA ASP A 162 5.45 5.33 -17.79
C ASP A 162 5.99 5.89 -16.47
N ALA A 163 5.35 6.91 -15.90
CA ALA A 163 5.69 7.43 -14.57
C ALA A 163 5.44 6.38 -13.46
N VAL A 164 4.30 5.68 -13.51
CA VAL A 164 4.00 4.58 -12.57
C VAL A 164 5.01 3.44 -12.72
N ILE A 165 5.42 3.11 -13.94
CA ILE A 165 6.45 2.09 -14.20
C ILE A 165 7.79 2.51 -13.57
N ALA A 166 8.18 3.79 -13.66
CA ALA A 166 9.40 4.29 -13.04
C ALA A 166 9.35 4.17 -11.50
N GLU A 167 8.23 4.56 -10.88
CA GLU A 167 8.05 4.44 -9.42
C GLU A 167 8.08 2.98 -8.95
N LEU A 168 7.43 2.07 -9.69
CA LEU A 168 7.48 0.64 -9.39
C LEU A 168 8.89 0.07 -9.52
N ARG A 169 9.68 0.52 -10.50
CA ARG A 169 11.09 0.13 -10.64
C ARG A 169 11.94 0.62 -9.48
N GLU A 170 11.77 1.86 -9.06
CA GLU A 170 12.45 2.41 -7.87
C GLU A 170 12.08 1.63 -6.61
N THR A 171 10.79 1.33 -6.43
CA THR A 171 10.31 0.54 -5.30
C THR A 171 10.93 -0.86 -5.30
N ASN A 172 10.98 -1.52 -6.46
CA ASN A 172 11.64 -2.82 -6.60
C ASN A 172 13.14 -2.75 -6.26
N GLN A 173 13.86 -1.73 -6.72
CA GLN A 173 15.27 -1.53 -6.38
C GLN A 173 15.50 -1.37 -4.87
N ILE A 174 14.61 -0.64 -4.19
CA ILE A 174 14.64 -0.50 -2.72
C ILE A 174 14.39 -1.86 -2.05
N LEU A 175 13.41 -2.62 -2.54
CA LEU A 175 13.09 -3.95 -2.01
C LEU A 175 14.27 -4.91 -2.20
N GLU A 176 14.90 -4.96 -3.37
CA GLU A 176 16.10 -5.77 -3.62
C GLU A 176 17.22 -5.44 -2.63
N THR A 177 17.43 -4.15 -2.35
CA THR A 177 18.43 -3.72 -1.39
C THR A 177 18.08 -4.15 0.04
N LYS A 178 16.79 -4.12 0.41
CA LYS A 178 16.32 -4.65 1.70
C LYS A 178 16.50 -6.16 1.79
N VAL A 179 16.17 -6.91 0.74
CA VAL A 179 16.38 -8.37 0.67
C VAL A 179 17.86 -8.70 0.87
N ARG A 180 18.76 -8.06 0.11
CA ARG A 180 20.22 -8.26 0.27
C ARG A 180 20.69 -8.02 1.70
N LYS A 181 20.22 -6.96 2.37
CA LYS A 181 20.58 -6.68 3.77
C LYS A 181 20.03 -7.72 4.75
N LEU A 182 18.79 -8.17 4.55
CA LEU A 182 18.19 -9.22 5.39
C LEU A 182 18.93 -10.55 5.23
N GLU A 183 19.29 -10.93 4.01
CA GLU A 183 20.08 -12.13 3.75
C GLU A 183 21.45 -12.08 4.44
N GLN A 184 22.13 -10.93 4.40
CA GLN A 184 23.39 -10.73 5.13
C GLN A 184 23.20 -10.90 6.64
N LEU A 185 22.14 -10.32 7.22
CA LEU A 185 21.85 -10.45 8.65
C LEU A 185 21.54 -11.88 9.06
N VAL A 186 20.79 -12.62 8.25
CA VAL A 186 20.50 -14.04 8.48
C VAL A 186 21.80 -14.84 8.48
N ARG A 187 22.66 -14.67 7.47
CA ARG A 187 23.98 -15.34 7.42
C ARG A 187 24.84 -15.05 8.66
N LEU A 188 24.85 -13.81 9.14
CA LEU A 188 25.58 -13.44 10.36
C LEU A 188 24.99 -14.12 11.60
N LYS A 189 23.65 -14.17 11.72
CA LYS A 189 22.97 -14.85 12.81
C LYS A 189 23.26 -16.35 12.78
N ASP A 190 23.19 -16.99 11.62
CA ASP A 190 23.48 -18.42 11.46
C ASP A 190 24.92 -18.75 11.84
N ALA A 191 25.89 -17.94 11.40
CA ALA A 191 27.30 -18.10 11.79
C ALA A 191 27.49 -17.98 13.31
N LYS A 192 26.79 -17.03 13.96
CA LYS A 192 26.84 -16.85 15.41
C LYS A 192 26.21 -18.02 16.14
N ILE A 193 25.07 -18.50 15.66
CA ILE A 193 24.37 -19.67 16.18
C ILE A 193 25.27 -20.90 16.09
N GLN A 194 25.90 -21.17 14.94
CA GLN A 194 26.86 -22.27 14.77
C GLN A 194 28.03 -22.16 15.74
N THR A 195 28.60 -20.97 15.92
CA THR A 195 29.69 -20.73 16.87
C THR A 195 29.27 -21.03 18.30
N LEU A 196 28.07 -20.62 18.71
CA LEU A 196 27.55 -20.87 20.05
C LEU A 196 27.20 -22.34 20.26
N MET A 197 26.60 -23.00 19.27
CA MET A 197 26.35 -24.45 19.30
C MET A 197 27.65 -25.23 19.45
N ALA A 198 28.71 -24.87 18.72
CA ALA A 198 30.02 -25.50 18.86
C ALA A 198 30.62 -25.31 20.27
N LYS A 199 30.47 -24.12 20.86
CA LYS A 199 30.92 -23.84 22.23
C LYS A 199 30.12 -24.63 23.27
N LEU A 200 28.81 -24.76 23.09
CA LEU A 200 27.95 -25.55 23.98
C LEU A 200 28.32 -27.04 23.90
N GLN A 201 28.53 -27.57 22.70
CA GLN A 201 29.02 -28.94 22.50
C GLN A 201 30.39 -29.15 23.16
N ALA A 202 31.35 -28.22 22.99
CA ALA A 202 32.66 -28.31 23.62
C ALA A 202 32.61 -28.22 25.16
N ALA A 203 31.62 -27.53 25.71
CA ALA A 203 31.37 -27.45 27.15
C ALA A 203 30.57 -28.65 27.70
N GLY A 204 30.13 -29.58 26.84
CA GLY A 204 29.33 -30.75 27.23
C GLY A 204 27.88 -30.44 27.60
N ILE A 205 27.33 -29.30 27.12
CA ILE A 205 25.98 -28.80 27.45
C ILE A 205 25.04 -28.91 26.21
N ALA A 206 25.28 -29.88 25.33
CA ALA A 206 24.48 -30.10 24.13
C ALA A 206 23.90 -31.52 24.09
#